data_AF-A0A268TB65-F1
#
_entry.id   AF-A0A268TB65-F1
#
_cell.length_a   1.000
_cell.length_b   1.000
_cell.length_c   1.000
_cell.angle_alpha   90.00
_cell.angle_beta   90.00
_cell.angle_gamma   90.00
#
_symmetry.space_group_name_H-M   'P 1'
#
loop_
_entity.id
_entity.type
_entity.pdbx_description
1 polymer ?
#
loop_
_entity_poly.entity_id
_entity_poly.type
_entity_poly.pdbx_seq_one_letter_code
_entity_poly.pdbx_strand_id
1 'polypeptide(L)' 'MGFLMSRKEKIKLTIDLFKAIILALLTGLFGIFGYAVIHYKSIDTIQLIAIILGVGIIVLAFYLIVRYIIRQLDELEKIE' A
#
# COMPACT_ATOMS: atom_id res chain seq x y z
N MET A 1 25.07 -15.55 16.44
CA MET A 1 24.46 -16.23 15.28
C MET A 1 24.18 -15.19 14.21
N GLY A 2 25.09 -15.04 13.25
CA GLY A 2 24.86 -14.14 12.12
C GLY A 2 23.84 -14.78 11.19
N PHE A 3 22.67 -14.14 11.02
CA PHE A 3 21.70 -14.49 10.00
C PHE A 3 22.32 -14.18 8.63
N LEU A 4 23.07 -15.13 8.06
CA LEU A 4 23.32 -15.17 6.62
C LEU A 4 22.01 -15.60 5.95
N MET A 5 21.04 -14.70 6.00
CA MET A 5 19.70 -14.91 5.45
C MET A 5 19.84 -15.01 3.94
N SER A 6 19.33 -16.10 3.37
CA SER A 6 19.42 -16.34 1.94
C SER A 6 18.74 -15.20 1.18
N ARG A 7 19.25 -14.85 0.00
CA ARG A 7 18.68 -13.78 -0.84
C ARG A 7 17.18 -13.99 -1.07
N LYS A 8 16.76 -15.25 -1.18
CA LYS A 8 15.35 -15.69 -1.29
C LYS A 8 14.51 -15.32 -0.07
N GLU A 9 15.03 -15.56 1.14
CA GLU A 9 14.33 -15.23 2.40
C GLU A 9 14.16 -13.73 2.58
N LYS A 10 15.16 -12.94 2.18
CA LYS A 10 15.07 -11.46 2.20
C LYS A 10 13.96 -10.97 1.28
N ILE A 11 13.90 -11.46 0.04
CA ILE A 11 12.85 -11.02 -0.90
C ILE A 11 11.47 -11.45 -0.41
N LYS A 12 11.33 -12.65 0.15
CA LYS A 12 10.06 -13.12 0.72
C LYS A 12 9.59 -12.25 1.90
N LEU A 13 10.48 -11.91 2.83
CA LEU A 13 10.20 -10.98 3.93
C LEU A 13 9.78 -9.60 3.40
N THR A 14 10.45 -9.10 2.37
CA THR A 14 10.09 -7.83 1.73
C THR A 14 8.67 -7.88 1.14
N ILE A 15 8.31 -8.95 0.43
CA ILE A 15 6.96 -9.13 -0.11
C ILE A 15 5.91 -9.17 1.01
N ASP A 16 6.17 -9.89 2.10
CA ASP A 16 5.23 -9.96 3.22
C ASP A 16 5.06 -8.61 3.94
N LEU A 17 6.13 -7.81 4.06
CA LEU A 17 6.04 -6.42 4.52
C LEU A 17 5.16 -5.58 3.59
N PHE A 18 5.33 -5.68 2.27
CA PHE A 18 4.51 -4.94 1.32
C PHE A 18 3.03 -5.35 1.36
N LYS A 19 2.72 -6.63 1.61
CA LYS A 19 1.33 -7.06 1.86
C LYS A 19 0.73 -6.39 3.09
N ALA A 20 1.50 -6.30 4.18
CA ALA A 20 1.03 -5.60 5.38
C ALA A 20 0.80 -4.10 5.12
N ILE A 21 1.67 -3.46 4.33
CA ILE A 21 1.49 -2.06 3.93
C ILE A 21 0.23 -1.90 3.07
N ILE A 22 -0.03 -2.82 2.13
CA ILE A 22 -1.27 -2.84 1.33
C ILE A 22 -2.51 -2.89 2.24
N LEU A 23 -2.51 -3.74 3.27
CA LEU A 23 -3.62 -3.83 4.23
C LEU A 23 -3.82 -2.52 5.00
N ALA A 24 -2.73 -1.85 5.41
CA ALA A 24 -2.81 -0.55 6.07
C ALA A 24 -3.40 0.52 5.13
N LEU A 25 -3.00 0.53 3.85
CA LEU A 25 -3.54 1.44 2.84
C LEU A 25 -5.02 1.19 2.55
N LEU A 26 -5.45 -0.08 2.47
CA LEU A 26 -6.88 -0.43 2.36
C LEU A 26 -7.67 0.06 3.56
N THR A 27 -7.15 -0.12 4.77
CA THR A 27 -7.78 0.37 6.01
C THR A 27 -7.96 1.89 5.96
N GLY A 28 -6.94 2.61 5.48
CA GLY A 28 -7.02 4.06 5.26
C GLY A 28 -8.11 4.45 4.26
N LEU A 29 -8.22 3.74 3.13
CA LEU A 29 -9.29 3.95 2.14
C LEU A 29 -10.68 3.75 2.75
N PHE A 30 -10.88 2.68 3.53
CA PHE A 30 -12.15 2.46 4.23
C PHE A 30 -12.46 3.57 5.22
N GLY A 31 -11.46 4.12 5.91
CA GLY A 31 -11.62 5.28 6.80
C GLY A 31 -12.08 6.53 6.03
N ILE A 32 -11.42 6.84 4.92
CA ILE A 32 -11.80 7.99 4.05
C ILE A 32 -13.21 7.80 3.49
N PHE A 33 -13.52 6.60 3.00
CA PHE A 33 -14.84 6.28 2.46
C PHE A 33 -15.93 6.38 3.53
N GLY A 34 -15.68 5.81 4.72
CA GLY A 34 -16.59 5.90 5.85
C GLY A 34 -16.86 7.35 6.27
N TYR A 35 -15.82 8.17 6.37
CA TYR A 35 -15.97 9.59 6.66
C TYR A 35 -16.83 10.30 5.61
N ALA A 36 -16.54 10.07 4.32
CA ALA A 36 -17.27 10.67 3.20
C ALA A 36 -18.75 10.27 3.20
N VAL A 37 -19.08 9.01 3.49
CA VAL A 37 -20.47 8.52 3.55
C VAL A 37 -21.21 9.11 4.76
N ILE A 38 -20.59 9.11 5.93
CA ILE A 38 -21.22 9.62 7.17
C ILE A 38 -21.54 11.12 7.04
N HIS A 39 -20.63 11.90 6.44
CA HIS A 39 -20.76 13.36 6.34
C HIS A 39 -21.21 13.84 4.97
N TYR A 40 -21.77 12.98 4.11
CA TYR A 40 -21.97 13.29 2.68
C TYR A 40 -22.77 14.58 2.38
N LYS A 41 -23.65 15.01 3.30
CA LYS A 41 -24.45 16.24 3.16
C LYS A 41 -23.76 17.50 3.70
N SER A 42 -22.69 17.34 4.48
CA SER A 42 -22.01 18.40 5.22
C SER A 42 -20.52 18.48 4.89
N ILE A 43 -20.10 17.88 3.77
CA ILE A 43 -18.72 17.98 3.28
C ILE A 43 -18.45 19.41 2.84
N ASP A 44 -17.53 20.07 3.55
CA ASP A 44 -17.00 21.38 3.15
C ASP A 44 -15.94 21.22 2.05
N THR A 45 -15.68 22.29 1.29
CA THR A 45 -14.68 22.31 0.19
C THR A 45 -13.30 21.83 0.67
N ILE A 46 -12.89 22.19 1.89
CA ILE A 46 -11.60 21.75 2.45
C ILE A 46 -11.58 20.22 2.67
N GLN A 47 -12.67 19.66 3.19
CA GLN A 47 -12.79 18.22 3.42
C GLN A 47 -12.80 17.45 2.09
N LEU A 48 -13.47 18.00 1.07
CA LEU A 48 -13.47 17.43 -0.27
C LEU A 48 -12.05 17.38 -0.86
N ILE A 49 -11.28 18.46 -0.76
CA ILE A 49 -9.88 18.50 -1.22
C ILE A 49 -9.04 17.47 -0.47
N ALA A 50 -9.20 17.38 0.86
CA ALA A 50 -8.48 16.41 1.68
C ALA A 50 -8.81 14.96 1.29
N ILE A 51 -10.09 14.65 1.02
CA ILE A 51 -10.52 13.32 0.54
C ILE A 51 -9.88 13.00 -0.81
N ILE A 52 -9.96 13.91 -1.77
CA ILE A 52 -9.39 13.71 -3.12
C ILE A 52 -7.87 13.49 -3.04
N LEU A 53 -7.16 14.32 -2.28
CA LEU A 53 -5.72 14.17 -2.09
C LEU A 53 -5.39 12.86 -1.37
N GLY A 54 -6.13 12.51 -0.32
CA GLY A 54 -5.94 11.26 0.42
C GLY A 54 -6.11 10.03 -0.47
N VAL A 55 -7.19 9.97 -1.25
CA VAL A 55 -7.40 8.89 -2.23
C VAL A 55 -6.30 8.89 -3.29
N GLY A 56 -5.94 10.05 -3.82
CA GLY A 56 -4.87 10.17 -4.82
C GLY A 56 -3.53 9.65 -4.32
N ILE A 57 -3.12 10.01 -3.10
CA ILE A 57 -1.89 9.53 -2.46
C ILE A 57 -1.94 8.02 -2.26
N ILE A 58 -3.07 7.47 -1.78
CA ILE A 58 -3.20 6.03 -1.56
C ILE A 58 -3.11 5.26 -2.89
N VAL A 59 -3.80 5.73 -3.93
CA VAL A 59 -3.75 5.11 -5.27
C VAL A 59 -2.32 5.14 -5.83
N LEU A 60 -1.62 6.27 -5.68
CA LEU A 60 -0.22 6.39 -6.10
C LEU A 60 0.69 5.43 -5.32
N ALA A 61 0.52 5.35 -4.00
CA ALA A 61 1.28 4.42 -3.16
C ALA A 61 1.03 2.96 -3.57
N PHE A 62 -0.23 2.59 -3.84
CA PHE A 62 -0.60 1.27 -4.36
C PHE A 62 0.13 0.95 -5.65
N TYR A 63 0.10 1.86 -6.62
CA TYR A 63 0.75 1.68 -7.91
C TYR A 63 2.26 1.44 -7.75
N LEU A 64 2.94 2.22 -6.90
CA LEU A 64 4.37 2.08 -6.64
C LEU A 64 4.70 0.73 -5.97
N ILE A 65 3.91 0.33 -4.98
CA ILE A 65 4.11 -0.93 -4.25
C ILE A 65 3.91 -2.12 -5.18
N VAL A 66 2.81 -2.16 -5.94
CA VAL A 66 2.53 -3.26 -6.87
C VAL A 66 3.66 -3.38 -7.89
N ARG A 67 4.09 -2.25 -8.47
CA ARG A 67 5.20 -2.24 -9.42
C ARG A 67 6.51 -2.74 -8.79
N TYR A 68 6.76 -2.42 -7.52
CA TYR A 68 7.93 -2.89 -6.80
C TYR A 68 7.86 -4.41 -6.51
N ILE A 69 6.71 -4.92 -6.05
CA ILE A 69 6.52 -6.35 -5.77
C ILE A 69 6.71 -7.18 -7.04
N ILE A 70 6.15 -6.75 -8.18
CA ILE A 70 6.31 -7.46 -9.46
C ILE A 70 7.79 -7.58 -9.83
N ARG A 71 8.57 -6.50 -9.69
CA ARG A 71 10.01 -6.53 -9.94
C ARG A 71 10.76 -7.50 -9.01
N GLN A 72 10.36 -7.53 -7.73
CA GLN A 72 10.95 -8.44 -6.75
C GLN A 72 10.59 -9.91 -7.03
N LEU A 73 9.38 -10.17 -7.54
CA LEU A 73 8.97 -11.50 -7.98
C LEU A 73 9.75 -11.96 -9.21
N ASP A 74 9.94 -11.10 -10.21
CA ASP A 74 10.79 -11.40 -11.37
C ASP A 74 12.24 -11.70 -10.97
N GLU A 75 12.77 -11.02 -9.95
CA GLU A 75 14.11 -11.31 -9.41
C GLU A 75 14.16 -12.65 -8.68
N LEU A 76 13.10 -13.00 -7.94
CA LEU A 76 12.97 -14.30 -7.29
C LEU A 76 12.96 -15.45 -8.29
N GLU A 77 12.20 -15.32 -9.37
CA GLU A 77 12.05 -16.35 -10.40
C GLU A 77 13.36 -16.63 -11.15
N LYS A 78 14.24 -15.62 -11.28
CA LYS A 78 15.58 -15.79 -11.89
C LYS A 78 16.60 -16.46 -10.97
N ILE A 79 16.34 -16.50 -9.67
CA ILE A 79 17.22 -17.09 -8.66
C ILE A 79 16.82 -18.56 -8.40
N GLU A 80 15.61 -18.96 -8.80
CA GLU A 80 15.10 -20.34 -8.77
C GLU A 80 15.54 -21.13 -10.02
#